data_AF-A0A661IZ55-F1
#
_entry.id   AF-A0A661IZ55-F1
#
_cell.length_a   1.000
_cell.length_b   1.000
_cell.length_c   1.000
_cell.angle_alpha   90.00
_cell.angle_beta   90.00
_cell.angle_gamma   90.00
#
_symmetry.space_group_name_H-M   'P 1'
#
loop_
_entity.id
_entity.type
_entity.pdbx_description
1 polymer ?
#
loop_
_entity_poly.entity_id
_entity_poly.type
_entity_poly.pdbx_seq_one_letter_code
_entity_poly.pdbx_strand_id
1 'polypeptide(L)'
;MRYGRMRKEANRYLKWAFIEAANTVALNAKRWPERHASRLYQRIRQRTRHGKAVGAVGRHLAEAAYWILRKKEPYIALTITLANCILFQKGG
;
A
#
# COMPACT_ATOMS: atom_id res chain seq x y z
N MET A 1 13.52 -8.18 -10.04
CA MET A 1 12.12 -8.68 -9.90
C MET A 1 11.19 -7.76 -10.68
N ARG A 2 10.41 -8.30 -11.62
CA ARG A 2 9.44 -7.55 -12.44
C ARG A 2 8.21 -7.26 -11.56
N TYR A 3 8.12 -6.08 -10.95
CA TYR A 3 6.89 -5.67 -10.27
C TYR A 3 5.85 -5.33 -11.34
N GLY A 4 5.03 -6.33 -11.68
CA GLY A 4 3.97 -6.19 -12.65
C GLY A 4 2.97 -5.11 -12.26
N ARG A 5 2.43 -4.44 -13.28
CA ARG A 5 1.23 -3.62 -13.20
C ARG A 5 0.17 -4.41 -12.43
N MET A 6 -0.58 -3.75 -11.54
CA MET A 6 -1.78 -4.36 -10.95
C MET A 6 -2.61 -4.94 -12.10
N ARG A 7 -2.76 -6.27 -12.16
CA ARG A 7 -3.41 -6.95 -13.29
C ARG A 7 -4.77 -6.29 -13.52
N LYS A 8 -5.06 -5.94 -14.78
CA LYS A 8 -6.36 -5.34 -15.17
C LYS A 8 -7.55 -6.24 -14.81
N GLU A 9 -7.31 -7.54 -14.70
CA GLU A 9 -8.29 -8.58 -14.36
C GLU A 9 -8.58 -8.71 -12.85
N ALA A 10 -7.92 -7.91 -11.99
CA ALA A 10 -8.29 -7.88 -10.58
C ALA A 10 -9.69 -7.27 -10.42
N ASN A 11 -10.51 -7.85 -9.54
CA ASN A 11 -11.85 -7.35 -9.26
C ASN A 11 -11.79 -5.84 -8.94
N ARG A 12 -12.46 -5.03 -9.78
CA ARG A 12 -12.50 -3.57 -9.68
C ARG A 12 -12.95 -3.11 -8.29
N TYR A 13 -13.87 -3.82 -7.65
CA TYR A 13 -14.34 -3.51 -6.29
C TYR A 13 -13.24 -3.70 -5.25
N LEU A 14 -12.47 -4.79 -5.32
CA LEU A 14 -11.35 -5.01 -4.40
C LEU A 14 -10.29 -3.93 -4.57
N LYS A 15 -10.00 -3.53 -5.81
CA LYS A 15 -9.09 -2.42 -6.09
C LYS A 15 -9.58 -1.13 -5.44
N TRP A 16 -10.84 -0.77 -5.62
CA TRP A 16 -11.43 0.42 -5.00
C TRP A 16 -11.43 0.31 -3.47
N ALA A 17 -11.78 -0.84 -2.90
CA ALA A 17 -11.79 -1.07 -1.46
C ALA A 17 -10.40 -0.87 -0.83
N PHE A 18 -9.33 -1.38 -1.46
CA PHE A 18 -7.97 -1.16 -0.95
C PHE A 18 -7.48 0.28 -1.10
N ILE A 19 -7.92 0.98 -2.14
CA ILE A 19 -7.62 2.41 -2.30
C ILE A 19 -8.37 3.25 -1.26
N GLU A 20 -9.64 2.97 -1.01
CA GLU A 20 -10.43 3.63 0.04
C GLU A 20 -9.89 3.35 1.44
N ALA A 21 -9.48 2.11 1.71
CA ALA A 21 -8.79 1.77 2.96
C ALA A 21 -7.48 2.58 3.12
N ALA A 22 -6.70 2.73 2.04
CA ALA A 22 -5.48 3.53 2.06
C ALA A 22 -5.74 5.04 2.22
N ASN A 23 -6.83 5.58 1.64
CA ASN A 23 -7.28 6.95 1.88
C ASN A 23 -7.69 7.15 3.34
N THR A 24 -8.41 6.19 3.92
CA THR A 24 -8.79 6.21 5.34
C THR A 24 -7.57 6.21 6.25
N VAL A 25 -6.52 5.44 5.91
CA VAL A 25 -5.23 5.49 6.59
C VAL A 25 -4.58 6.86 6.43
N ALA A 26 -4.57 7.45 5.23
CA ALA A 26 -3.99 8.77 4.99
C ALA A 26 -4.69 9.88 5.80
N LEU A 27 -6.02 9.84 5.89
CA LEU A 27 -6.83 10.77 6.69
C LEU A 27 -6.53 10.62 8.19
N ASN A 28 -6.43 9.38 8.68
CA ASN A 28 -6.18 9.11 10.10
C ASN A 28 -4.69 9.12 10.47
N ALA A 29 -3.78 9.26 9.50
CA ALA A 29 -2.33 9.18 9.72
C ALA A 29 -1.80 10.23 10.70
N LYS A 30 -2.49 11.38 10.84
CA LYS A 30 -2.14 12.41 11.83
C LYS A 30 -2.71 12.11 13.23
N ARG A 31 -3.88 11.48 13.29
CA ARG A 31 -4.59 11.18 14.54
C ARG A 31 -4.07 9.91 15.21
N TRP A 32 -3.53 8.97 14.43
CA TRP A 32 -3.04 7.65 14.90
C TRP A 32 -1.66 7.35 14.28
N PRO A 33 -0.62 8.15 14.57
CA PRO A 33 0.71 8.00 13.95
C PRO A 33 1.46 6.74 14.40
N GLU A 34 1.06 6.11 15.49
CA GLU A 34 1.64 4.88 16.04
C GLU A 34 1.31 3.64 15.20
N ARG A 35 0.19 3.65 14.47
CA ARG A 35 -0.22 2.54 13.62
C ARG A 35 0.78 2.30 12.49
N HIS A 36 1.06 1.02 12.22
CA HIS A 36 2.00 0.62 11.18
C HIS A 36 1.65 1.19 9.80
N ALA A 37 0.36 1.14 9.42
CA ALA A 37 -0.11 1.69 8.15
C ALA A 37 0.07 3.22 8.06
N SER A 38 -0.14 3.95 9.16
CA SER A 38 0.10 5.39 9.24
C SER A 38 1.59 5.71 9.06
N ARG A 39 2.47 4.97 9.74
CA ARG A 39 3.93 5.12 9.61
C ARG A 39 4.40 4.81 8.19
N LEU A 40 3.87 3.76 7.57
CA LEU A 40 4.17 3.39 6.19
C LEU A 40 3.74 4.50 5.22
N TYR A 41 2.51 5.00 5.36
CA TYR A 41 2.01 6.11 4.57
C TYR A 41 2.89 7.36 4.71
N GLN A 42 3.22 7.78 5.93
CA GLN A 42 4.06 8.94 6.17
C GLN A 42 5.45 8.80 5.54
N ARG A 43 6.09 7.62 5.68
CA ARG A 43 7.40 7.33 5.06
C ARG A 43 7.36 7.46 3.54
N ILE A 44 6.32 6.93 2.91
CA ILE A 44 6.18 6.99 1.44
C ILE A 44 5.79 8.40 0.99
N ARG A 45 4.94 9.10 1.76
CA ARG A 45 4.49 10.47 1.51
C ARG A 45 5.64 11.48 1.58
N GLN A 46 6.64 11.26 2.43
CA GLN A 46 7.87 12.09 2.46
C GLN A 46 8.63 12.04 1.13
N ARG A 47 8.54 10.93 0.39
CA ARG A 47 9.29 10.71 -0.86
C ARG A 47 8.45 10.87 -2.13
N THR A 48 7.11 10.94 -2.00
CA THR A 48 6.19 10.93 -3.15
C THR A 48 4.91 11.75 -2.94
N ARG A 49 4.23 12.09 -4.06
CA ARG A 49 2.91 12.75 -4.04
C ARG A 49 1.82 11.84 -3.46
N HIS A 50 0.74 12.45 -2.97
CA HIS A 50 -0.33 11.80 -2.21
C HIS A 50 -0.89 10.56 -2.91
N GLY A 51 -1.29 10.69 -4.18
CA GLY A 51 -1.85 9.58 -4.94
C GLY A 51 -0.89 8.40 -5.11
N LYS A 52 0.42 8.66 -5.19
CA LYS A 52 1.46 7.61 -5.25
C LYS A 52 1.58 6.89 -3.91
N ALA A 53 1.53 7.64 -2.81
CA ALA A 53 1.57 7.08 -1.47
C ALA A 53 0.33 6.23 -1.16
N VAL A 54 -0.87 6.69 -1.51
CA VAL A 54 -2.12 5.92 -1.34
C VAL A 54 -2.09 4.64 -2.16
N GLY A 55 -1.67 4.70 -3.43
CA GLY A 55 -1.55 3.51 -4.26
C GLY A 55 -0.56 2.47 -3.71
N ALA A 56 0.57 2.93 -3.16
CA ALA A 56 1.56 2.06 -2.55
C ALA A 56 1.04 1.41 -1.25
N VAL A 57 0.34 2.17 -0.40
CA VAL A 57 -0.30 1.63 0.81
C VAL A 57 -1.40 0.63 0.45
N GLY A 58 -2.25 0.94 -0.53
CA GLY A 58 -3.32 0.04 -0.99
C GLY A 58 -2.77 -1.29 -1.50
N ARG A 59 -1.64 -1.26 -2.23
CA ARG A 59 -0.92 -2.48 -2.64
C ARG A 59 -0.43 -3.29 -1.44
N HIS A 60 0.16 -2.62 -0.45
CA HIS A 60 0.66 -3.29 0.75
C HIS A 60 -0.46 -3.96 1.55
N LEU A 61 -1.62 -3.30 1.67
CA LEU A 61 -2.81 -3.88 2.28
C LEU A 61 -3.32 -5.10 1.50
N ALA A 62 -3.34 -5.02 0.17
CA ALA A 62 -3.76 -6.14 -0.67
C ALA A 62 -2.81 -7.34 -0.57
N GLU A 63 -1.50 -7.11 -0.54
CA GLU A 63 -0.49 -8.17 -0.35
C GLU A 63 -0.64 -8.82 1.04
N ALA A 64 -0.79 -8.02 2.10
CA ALA A 64 -1.03 -8.53 3.45
C ALA A 64 -2.32 -9.37 3.52
N ALA A 65 -3.43 -8.87 2.95
CA ALA A 65 -4.70 -9.58 2.91
C ALA A 65 -4.60 -10.90 2.12
N TYR A 66 -3.88 -10.91 1.00
CA TYR A 66 -3.64 -12.13 0.23
C TYR A 66 -2.88 -13.19 1.05
N TRP A 67 -1.85 -12.79 1.79
CA TRP A 67 -1.10 -13.73 2.64
C TRP A 67 -1.95 -14.27 3.80
N ILE A 68 -2.74 -13.42 4.46
CA ILE A 68 -3.66 -13.84 5.53
C ILE A 68 -4.69 -14.85 4.99
N LEU A 69 -5.34 -14.52 3.87
CA LEU A 69 -6.38 -15.36 3.28
C LEU A 69 -5.83 -16.68 2.73
N ARG A 70 -4.63 -16.65 2.12
CA ARG A 70 -4.03 -17.83 1.49
C ARG A 70 -3.35 -18.75 2.48
N LYS A 71 -2.66 -18.20 3.49
CA LYS A 71 -1.84 -18.99 4.44
C LYS A 71 -2.46 -19.16 5.82
N LYS A 72 -3.58 -18.50 6.15
CA LYS A 72 -4.16 -18.42 7.51
C LYS A 72 -3.14 -17.97 8.57
N GLU A 73 -2.05 -17.34 8.16
CA GLU A 73 -1.03 -16.80 9.06
C GLU A 73 -1.49 -15.42 9.57
N PRO A 74 -1.25 -15.09 10.85
CA PRO A 74 -1.56 -13.78 11.40
C PRO A 74 -0.79 -12.67 10.66
N TYR A 75 -1.31 -11.45 10.69
CA TYR A 75 -0.70 -10.28 10.04
C TYR A 75 0.77 -10.09 10.48
N ILE A 76 1.71 -10.40 9.58
CA ILE A 76 3.14 -10.08 9.75
C ILE A 76 3.39 -8.81 8.95
N ALA A 77 3.77 -7.73 9.63
CA ALA A 77 4.16 -6.47 9.00
C ALA A 77 5.41 -6.71 8.14
N LEU A 78 5.21 -6.93 6.83
CA LEU A 78 6.29 -7.27 5.91
C LEU A 78 7.14 -6.02 5.62
N THR A 79 8.28 -5.91 6.30
CA THR A 79 9.26 -4.81 6.24
C THR A 79 10.03 -4.77 4.91
N ILE A 80 9.35 -4.84 3.75
CA ILE A 80 9.97 -4.78 2.42
C ILE A 80 9.58 -3.45 1.77
N THR A 81 10.22 -2.35 2.17
CA THR A 81 9.97 -1.03 1.56
C THR A 81 11.22 -0.14 1.53
N LEU A 82 12.37 -0.71 1.17
CA LEU A 82 13.57 0.09 0.88
C LEU A 82 14.06 -0.01 -0.57
N ALA A 83 13.75 -1.06 -1.33
CA ALA A 83 14.32 -1.24 -2.67
C ALA A 83 13.57 -0.55 -3.84
N ASN A 84 12.35 -0.02 -3.65
CA ASN A 84 11.48 0.38 -4.77
C ASN A 84 11.12 1.88 -4.84
N CYS A 85 11.74 2.73 -4.02
CA CYS A 85 11.39 4.16 -3.97
C CYS A 85 11.87 4.97 -5.20
N ILE A 86 12.76 4.41 -6.02
CA ILE A 86 13.38 5.13 -7.15
C ILE A 86 12.59 4.98 -8.48
N LEU A 87 11.74 3.95 -8.65
CA LEU A 87 11.26 3.57 -9.99
C LEU A 87 9.90 4.14 -10.43
N PHE A 88 9.13 4.82 -9.56
CA PHE A 88 7.79 5.31 -9.93
C PHE A 88 7.77 6.74 -10.50
N GLN A 89 8.91 7.34 -10.88
CA GLN A 89 8.93 8.66 -11.53
C GLN A 89 8.69 8.62 -13.06
N LYS A 90 8.73 7.46 -13.72
CA LYS A 90 8.58 7.37 -15.19
C LYS A 90 7.25 6.71 -15.56
N GLY A 91 6.24 7.50 -15.91
CA GLY A 91 5.04 6.99 -16.58
C GLY A 91 3.82 7.88 -16.43
N GLY A 92 3.66 8.80 -17.39
CA GLY A 92 2.41 9.52 -17.70
C GLY A 92 2.16 10.76 -16.87
#